data_AF-A0A9W6G5A3-F1
#
_entry.id   AF-A0A9W6G5A3-F1
#
_cell.length_a   1.000
_cell.length_b   1.000
_cell.length_c   1.000
_cell.angle_alpha   90.00
_cell.angle_beta   90.00
_cell.angle_gamma   90.00
#
_symmetry.space_group_name_H-M   'P 1'
#
loop_
_entity.id
_entity.type
_entity.pdbx_description
1 polymer ?
#
loop_
_entity_poly.entity_id
_entity_poly.type
_entity_poly.pdbx_seq_one_letter_code
_entity_poly.pdbx_strand_id
1 'polypeptide(L)'
;MADRVFDPEAIGEYRQFLVELIEELENELLPVLATGTLSRAPAFGTAPGAAANATGQYLEFHAAMWRNLQYLRGTLYGLDAALAETTSGDDPAAVYFDIGTFDPTA
;
A
#
# COMPACT_ATOMS: atom_id res chain seq x y z
N MET A 1 14.15 24.85 -25.94
CA MET A 1 13.41 24.48 -24.71
C MET A 1 12.23 23.65 -25.17
N ALA A 2 12.08 22.43 -24.66
CA ALA A 2 10.94 21.59 -25.02
C ALA A 2 9.67 22.17 -24.40
N ASP A 3 8.64 22.34 -25.22
CA ASP A 3 7.33 22.82 -24.78
C ASP A 3 6.69 21.74 -23.89
N ARG A 4 6.29 22.11 -22.67
CA ARG A 4 5.66 21.17 -21.73
C ARG A 4 4.16 21.23 -21.96
N VAL A 5 3.65 20.31 -22.77
CA VAL A 5 2.22 20.21 -23.07
C VAL A 5 1.57 19.22 -22.10
N PHE A 6 0.42 19.60 -21.55
CA PHE A 6 -0.39 18.72 -20.71
C PHE A 6 -1.04 17.63 -21.58
N ASP A 7 -0.84 16.36 -21.21
CA ASP A 7 -1.37 15.20 -21.90
C ASP A 7 -2.42 14.49 -21.01
N PRO A 8 -3.72 14.71 -21.26
CA PRO A 8 -4.78 14.09 -20.46
C PRO A 8 -4.92 12.58 -20.73
N GLU A 9 -4.52 12.10 -21.91
CA GLU A 9 -4.59 10.68 -22.26
C GLU A 9 -3.58 9.88 -21.43
N ALA A 10 -2.35 10.38 -21.32
CA ALA A 10 -1.32 9.78 -20.48
C ALA A 10 -1.72 9.69 -19.01
N ILE A 11 -2.48 10.67 -18.48
CA ILE A 11 -3.02 10.60 -17.11
C ILE A 11 -4.06 9.49 -17.01
N GLY A 12 -4.97 9.37 -17.99
CA GLY A 12 -5.96 8.31 -18.03
C GLY A 12 -5.34 6.91 -18.01
N GLU A 13 -4.34 6.67 -18.85
CA GLU A 13 -3.59 5.41 -18.90
C GLU A 13 -2.90 5.09 -17.57
N TYR A 14 -2.21 6.08 -16.98
CA TYR A 14 -1.53 5.87 -15.71
C TYR A 14 -2.51 5.62 -14.55
N ARG A 15 -3.67 6.27 -14.54
CA ARG A 15 -4.73 5.99 -13.57
C ARG A 15 -5.30 4.58 -13.73
N GLN A 16 -5.53 4.12 -14.96
CA GLN A 16 -5.95 2.74 -15.20
C GLN A 16 -4.93 1.75 -14.63
N PHE A 17 -3.64 1.97 -14.88
CA PHE A 17 -2.57 1.17 -14.30
C PHE A 17 -2.60 1.17 -12.76
N LEU A 18 -2.83 2.32 -12.11
CA LEU A 18 -2.96 2.39 -10.65
C LEU A 18 -4.16 1.59 -10.13
N VAL A 19 -5.30 1.63 -10.81
CA VAL A 19 -6.49 0.86 -10.45
C VAL A 19 -6.20 -0.64 -10.53
N GLU A 20 -5.57 -1.11 -11.61
CA GLU A 20 -5.18 -2.52 -11.76
C GLU A 20 -4.23 -2.97 -10.64
N LEU A 21 -3.26 -2.12 -10.26
CA LEU A 21 -2.34 -2.40 -9.16
C LEU A 21 -3.03 -2.42 -7.79
N ILE A 22 -4.00 -1.54 -7.57
CA ILE A 22 -4.84 -1.53 -6.36
C ILE A 22 -5.64 -2.83 -6.29
N GLU A 23 -6.26 -3.25 -7.39
CA GLU A 23 -7.02 -4.49 -7.45
C GLU A 23 -6.15 -5.72 -7.13
N GLU A 24 -4.93 -5.81 -7.68
CA GLU A 24 -3.98 -6.87 -7.35
C GLU A 24 -3.62 -6.84 -5.85
N LEU A 25 -3.29 -5.67 -5.32
CA LEU A 25 -2.96 -5.51 -3.90
C LEU A 25 -4.11 -5.95 -2.99
N GLU A 26 -5.34 -5.56 -3.30
CA GLU A 26 -6.52 -5.83 -2.48
C GLU A 26 -7.04 -7.25 -2.59
N ASN A 27 -7.01 -7.83 -3.79
CA ASN A 27 -7.63 -9.13 -4.03
C ASN A 27 -6.63 -10.29 -3.91
N GLU A 28 -5.33 -10.03 -4.04
CA GLU A 28 -4.31 -11.08 -4.01
C GLU A 28 -3.41 -10.96 -2.77
N LEU A 29 -2.79 -9.80 -2.55
CA LEU A 29 -1.74 -9.68 -1.53
C LEU A 29 -2.28 -9.48 -0.10
N LEU A 30 -3.22 -8.55 0.10
CA LEU A 30 -3.80 -8.31 1.43
C LEU A 30 -4.46 -9.57 2.02
N PRO A 31 -5.22 -10.38 1.25
CA PRO A 31 -5.83 -11.59 1.77
C PRO A 31 -4.80 -12.60 2.28
N VAL A 32 -3.59 -12.68 1.68
CA VAL A 32 -2.54 -13.61 2.15
C VAL A 32 -2.20 -13.39 3.62
N LEU A 33 -2.08 -12.13 4.06
CA LEU A 33 -1.78 -11.78 5.46
C LEU A 33 -3.03 -11.70 6.33
N ALA A 34 -4.17 -11.26 5.80
CA ALA A 34 -5.38 -11.06 6.58
C ALA A 34 -6.05 -12.39 6.97
N THR A 35 -6.24 -13.28 6.00
CA THR A 35 -7.05 -14.50 6.15
C THR A 35 -6.41 -15.74 5.52
N GLY A 36 -5.35 -15.56 4.74
CA GLY A 36 -4.68 -16.59 3.97
C GLY A 36 -3.57 -17.31 4.73
N THR A 37 -2.59 -17.81 3.98
CA THR A 37 -1.51 -18.68 4.48
C THR A 37 -0.63 -18.02 5.53
N LEU A 38 -0.50 -16.70 5.49
CA LEU A 38 0.30 -15.93 6.45
C LEU A 38 -0.54 -15.32 7.58
N SER A 39 -1.84 -15.59 7.65
CA SER A 39 -2.70 -15.08 8.74
C SER A 39 -2.34 -15.63 10.12
N ARG A 40 -1.55 -16.71 10.20
CA ARG A 40 -1.16 -17.36 11.45
C ARG A 40 0.29 -17.78 11.43
N ALA A 41 0.90 -17.80 12.61
CA ALA A 41 2.24 -18.32 12.79
C ALA A 41 2.32 -19.79 12.34
N PRO A 42 3.29 -20.16 11.50
CA PRO A 42 3.58 -21.54 11.16
C PRO A 42 3.97 -22.38 12.38
N ALA A 43 3.82 -23.69 12.27
CA ALA A 43 4.41 -24.61 13.24
C ALA A 43 5.94 -24.66 13.01
N PHE A 44 6.70 -23.87 13.76
CA PHE A 44 8.16 -23.75 13.61
C PHE A 44 8.96 -25.01 14.00
N GLY A 45 8.28 -26.09 14.39
CA GLY A 45 8.90 -27.36 14.77
C GLY A 45 9.64 -27.29 16.11
N THR A 46 10.35 -28.38 16.43
CA THR A 46 11.03 -28.56 17.72
C THR A 46 12.56 -28.67 17.58
N ALA A 47 13.12 -28.24 16.45
CA ALA A 47 14.56 -28.26 16.27
C ALA A 47 15.23 -27.37 17.35
N PRO A 48 16.42 -27.75 17.86
CA PRO A 48 17.13 -26.94 18.85
C PRO A 48 17.30 -25.50 18.36
N GLY A 49 16.79 -24.53 19.13
CA GLY A 49 16.81 -23.10 18.78
C GLY A 49 15.61 -22.60 17.94
N ALA A 50 14.84 -23.48 17.28
CA ALA A 50 13.70 -23.08 16.45
C ALA A 50 12.51 -22.54 17.27
N ALA A 51 12.26 -23.10 18.45
CA ALA A 51 11.12 -22.71 19.28
C ALA A 51 11.38 -21.51 20.20
N ALA A 52 12.64 -21.09 20.39
CA ALA A 52 12.97 -20.14 21.44
C ALA A 52 12.36 -18.75 21.21
N ASN A 53 12.30 -18.27 19.95
CA ASN A 53 11.78 -16.94 19.61
C ASN A 53 11.03 -16.85 18.26
N ALA A 54 10.84 -17.95 17.51
CA ALA A 54 10.31 -17.88 16.15
C ALA A 54 8.89 -17.29 16.07
N THR A 55 8.03 -17.62 17.03
CA THR A 55 6.67 -17.03 17.09
C THR A 55 6.71 -15.52 17.27
N GLY A 56 7.58 -15.00 18.16
CA GLY A 56 7.71 -13.57 18.38
C GLY A 56 8.18 -12.83 17.12
N GLN A 57 9.23 -13.35 16.47
CA GLN A 57 9.76 -12.78 15.22
C GLN A 57 8.73 -12.81 14.09
N TYR A 58 7.93 -13.88 14.01
CA TYR A 58 6.86 -13.97 13.02
C TYR A 58 5.78 -12.91 13.25
N LEU A 59 5.36 -12.69 14.49
CA LEU A 59 4.35 -11.68 14.80
C LEU A 59 4.86 -10.27 14.48
N GLU A 60 6.13 -9.97 14.78
CA GLU A 60 6.76 -8.70 14.40
C GLU A 60 6.82 -8.52 12.89
N PHE A 61 7.27 -9.55 12.16
CA PHE A 61 7.30 -9.56 10.70
C PHE A 61 5.89 -9.34 10.12
N HIS A 62 4.89 -10.08 10.61
CA HIS A 62 3.52 -10.02 10.12
C HIS A 62 2.93 -8.62 10.34
N ALA A 63 3.08 -8.06 11.53
CA ALA A 63 2.60 -6.71 11.85
C ALA A 63 3.29 -5.64 11.00
N ALA A 64 4.61 -5.74 10.80
CA ALA A 64 5.36 -4.81 9.96
C ALA A 64 4.92 -4.89 8.49
N MET A 65 4.78 -6.10 7.94
CA MET A 65 4.31 -6.32 6.59
C MET A 65 2.88 -5.81 6.39
N TRP A 66 1.99 -6.08 7.35
CA TRP A 66 0.62 -5.57 7.30
C TRP A 66 0.60 -4.06 7.20
N ARG A 67 1.31 -3.36 8.11
CA ARG A 67 1.40 -1.90 8.09
C ARG A 67 1.96 -1.38 6.77
N ASN A 68 3.01 -2.01 6.23
CA ASN A 68 3.60 -1.60 4.95
C ASN A 68 2.61 -1.74 3.78
N LEU A 69 1.83 -2.81 3.74
CA LEU A 69 0.79 -3.00 2.71
C LEU A 69 -0.35 -1.98 2.86
N GLN A 70 -0.74 -1.65 4.09
CA GLN A 70 -1.73 -0.60 4.33
C GLN A 70 -1.21 0.78 3.88
N TYR A 71 0.07 1.08 4.08
CA TYR A 71 0.68 2.30 3.54
C TYR A 71 0.70 2.32 2.02
N LEU A 72 1.15 1.23 1.39
CA LEU A 72 1.15 1.12 -0.06
C LEU A 72 -0.27 1.33 -0.61
N ARG A 73 -1.27 0.68 -0.01
CA ARG A 73 -2.69 0.84 -0.37
C ARG A 73 -3.12 2.30 -0.29
N GLY A 74 -2.84 2.97 0.83
CA GLY A 74 -3.17 4.39 1.00
C GLY A 74 -2.47 5.29 -0.02
N THR A 75 -1.19 5.04 -0.31
CA THR A 75 -0.43 5.78 -1.32
C THR A 75 -1.01 5.62 -2.72
N LEU A 76 -1.38 4.40 -3.12
CA LEU A 76 -1.94 4.14 -4.44
C LEU A 76 -3.29 4.85 -4.64
N TYR A 77 -4.20 4.74 -3.65
CA TYR A 77 -5.46 5.48 -3.70
C TYR A 77 -5.26 6.99 -3.69
N GLY A 78 -4.30 7.49 -2.90
CA GLY A 78 -3.97 8.91 -2.86
C GLY A 78 -3.45 9.43 -4.19
N LEU A 79 -2.62 8.65 -4.89
CA LEU A 79 -2.13 8.99 -6.22
C LEU A 79 -3.26 9.01 -7.26
N ASP A 80 -4.14 7.99 -7.27
CA ASP A 80 -5.27 7.96 -8.19
C ASP A 80 -6.21 9.15 -7.96
N ALA A 81 -6.54 9.45 -6.69
CA ALA A 81 -7.39 10.59 -6.33
C ALA A 81 -6.78 11.93 -6.77
N ALA A 82 -5.49 12.15 -6.48
CA ALA A 82 -4.80 13.37 -6.89
C ALA A 82 -4.81 13.54 -8.43
N LEU A 83 -4.59 12.46 -9.18
CA LEU A 83 -4.65 12.50 -10.63
C LEU A 83 -6.08 12.72 -11.15
N ALA A 84 -7.08 12.14 -10.50
CA ALA A 84 -8.48 12.39 -10.82
C ALA A 84 -8.81 13.89 -10.71
N GLU A 85 -8.39 14.52 -9.61
CA GLU A 85 -8.58 15.94 -9.35
C GLU A 85 -7.95 16.82 -10.44
N THR A 86 -6.74 16.49 -10.89
CA THR A 86 -6.08 17.21 -12.00
C THR A 86 -6.86 17.16 -13.32
N THR A 87 -7.67 16.12 -13.53
CA THR A 87 -8.46 15.94 -14.75
C THR A 87 -9.87 16.50 -14.66
N SER A 88 -10.42 16.70 -13.46
CA SER A 88 -11.75 17.26 -13.24
C SER A 88 -11.83 18.79 -13.28
N GLY A 89 -10.70 19.49 -13.33
CA GLY A 89 -10.64 20.93 -13.60
C GLY A 89 -10.96 21.86 -12.43
N ASP A 90 -10.96 21.35 -11.18
CA ASP A 90 -11.04 22.19 -9.98
C ASP A 90 -9.66 22.76 -9.60
N ASP A 91 -9.65 24.01 -9.13
CA ASP A 91 -8.50 24.90 -8.90
C ASP A 91 -7.29 24.23 -8.19
N PRO A 92 -6.06 24.21 -8.76
CA PRO A 92 -4.90 23.47 -8.23
C PRO A 92 -4.27 24.06 -6.95
N ALA A 93 -4.91 25.02 -6.29
CA ALA A 93 -4.34 25.76 -5.16
C ALA A 93 -4.35 25.03 -3.80
N ALA A 94 -4.85 23.79 -3.71
CA ALA A 94 -5.01 23.09 -2.43
C ALA A 94 -4.40 21.68 -2.40
N VAL A 95 -3.21 21.47 -2.96
CA VAL A 95 -2.47 20.21 -2.73
C VAL A 95 -1.77 20.29 -1.37
N TYR A 96 -2.52 20.15 -0.28
CA TYR A 96 -1.96 19.92 1.05
C TYR A 96 -1.86 18.41 1.29
N PHE A 97 -0.65 17.89 1.08
CA PHE A 97 -0.30 16.50 1.32
C PHE A 97 -0.18 16.26 2.84
N ASP A 98 -1.28 15.92 3.51
CA ASP A 98 -1.22 15.39 4.88
C ASP A 98 -1.00 13.87 4.81
N ILE A 99 0.26 13.46 4.63
CA ILE A 99 0.66 12.10 5.04
C ILE A 99 0.60 12.13 6.55
N GLY A 100 -0.57 11.80 7.08
CA GLY A 100 -0.84 11.78 8.52
C GLY A 100 0.36 11.22 9.26
N THR A 101 0.92 12.04 10.13
CA THR A 101 1.99 11.65 11.05
C THR A 101 1.57 10.37 11.77
N PHE A 102 2.23 9.27 11.43
CA PHE A 102 2.08 8.00 12.13
C PHE A 102 2.43 8.24 13.61
N ASP A 103 1.44 8.07 14.49
CA ASP A 103 1.67 7.93 15.92
C ASP A 103 2.09 6.47 16.18
N PRO A 104 3.36 6.21 16.58
CA PRO A 104 3.83 4.86 16.87
C PRO A 104 3.29 4.29 18.21
N THR A 105 2.41 5.00 18.92
CA THR A 105 1.95 4.64 20.27
C THR A 105 0.44 4.37 20.44
N ALA A 106 -0.36 4.36 19.36
CA ALA A 106 -1.79 4.05 19.40
C ALA A 106 -2.11 2.57 19.18
#